data_AF-A0A1B6GNI9-F1
#
_entry.id   AF-A0A1B6GNI9-F1
#
_cell.length_a   1.000
_cell.length_b   1.000
_cell.length_c   1.000
_cell.angle_alpha   90.00
_cell.angle_beta   90.00
_cell.angle_gamma   90.00
#
_symmetry.space_group_name_H-M   'P 1'
#
loop_
_entity.id
_entity.type
_entity.pdbx_description
1 polymer ?
#
loop_
_entity_poly.entity_id
_entity_poly.type
_entity_poly.pdbx_seq_one_letter_code
_entity_poly.pdbx_strand_id
1 'polypeptide(L)'
;MAGEVSWNNLPSVILNEVFSYLSHNDKVRASSTCKNWRLALSHPRCWRNVHFVIKPSDKSNNIDRTRYLVDCAARKLHYASVTFDSMDVVCVQETSNVVESLSENSNLRRLFFKPSNCSLVCPGEQDDWPKYVERFFRLSDTCSHLKC
;
A
#
# COMPACT_ATOMS: atom_id res chain seq x y z
N MET A 1 -39.41 -16.66 20.47
CA MET A 1 -38.34 -16.92 19.47
C MET A 1 -37.65 -15.59 19.23
N ALA A 2 -36.48 -15.36 19.84
CA ALA A 2 -35.72 -14.15 19.57
C ALA A 2 -35.31 -14.18 18.10
N GLY A 3 -35.71 -13.16 17.32
CA GLY A 3 -35.36 -13.07 15.91
C GLY A 3 -33.85 -13.16 15.74
N GLU A 4 -33.41 -14.06 14.89
CA GLU A 4 -31.98 -14.25 14.60
C GLU A 4 -31.41 -12.94 14.06
N VAL A 5 -30.50 -12.31 14.82
CA VAL A 5 -29.90 -11.03 14.43
C VAL A 5 -28.98 -11.27 13.24
N SER A 6 -29.42 -10.87 12.05
CA SER A 6 -28.63 -11.02 10.83
C SER A 6 -27.68 -9.86 10.62
N TRP A 7 -26.41 -10.05 11.02
CA TRP A 7 -25.31 -9.11 10.76
C TRP A 7 -24.99 -8.93 9.26
N ASN A 8 -25.58 -9.76 8.39
CA ASN A 8 -25.41 -9.64 6.94
C ASN A 8 -26.19 -8.46 6.36
N ASN A 9 -27.22 -7.98 7.05
CA ASN A 9 -28.12 -6.92 6.55
C ASN A 9 -27.88 -5.56 7.21
N LEU A 10 -26.70 -5.36 7.83
CA LEU A 10 -26.33 -4.08 8.41
C LEU A 10 -26.37 -2.96 7.34
N PRO A 11 -26.95 -1.79 7.68
CA PRO A 11 -26.88 -0.61 6.83
C PRO A 11 -25.42 -0.22 6.53
N SER A 12 -25.17 0.26 5.32
CA SER A 12 -23.83 0.64 4.86
C SER A 12 -23.18 1.70 5.76
N VAL A 13 -23.97 2.61 6.36
CA VAL A 13 -23.47 3.62 7.30
C VAL A 13 -22.80 2.97 8.51
N ILE A 14 -23.41 1.93 9.08
CA ILE A 14 -22.86 1.22 10.24
C ILE A 14 -21.65 0.38 9.83
N LEU A 15 -21.70 -0.28 8.67
CA LEU A 15 -20.55 -1.04 8.17
C LEU A 15 -19.35 -0.13 7.90
N ASN A 16 -19.56 1.04 7.31
CA ASN A 16 -18.50 2.03 7.08
C ASN A 16 -17.88 2.51 8.40
N GLU A 17 -18.70 2.69 9.43
CA GLU A 17 -18.26 3.05 10.78
C GLU A 17 -17.43 1.93 11.41
N VAL A 18 -17.88 0.67 11.35
CA VAL A 18 -17.11 -0.49 11.80
C VAL A 18 -15.77 -0.56 11.08
N PHE A 19 -15.76 -0.44 9.74
CA PHE A 19 -14.53 -0.47 8.95
C PHE A 19 -13.59 0.69 9.31
N SER A 20 -14.09 1.82 9.82
CA SER A 20 -13.25 2.96 10.22
C SER A 20 -12.29 2.61 11.36
N TYR A 21 -12.68 1.68 12.25
CA TYR A 21 -11.87 1.21 13.38
C TYR A 21 -10.88 0.10 13.01
N LEU A 22 -11.02 -0.51 11.82
CA LEU A 22 -10.20 -1.64 11.42
C LEU A 22 -8.89 -1.21 10.74
N SER A 23 -7.83 -1.98 11.01
CA SER A 23 -6.60 -1.90 10.22
C SER A 23 -6.88 -2.29 8.76
N HIS A 24 -5.99 -1.90 7.84
CA HIS A 24 -6.20 -2.23 6.42
C HIS A 24 -6.33 -3.74 6.17
N ASN A 25 -5.48 -4.55 6.81
CA ASN A 25 -5.55 -6.01 6.71
C ASN A 25 -6.86 -6.57 7.30
N ASP A 26 -7.34 -5.98 8.40
CA ASP A 26 -8.59 -6.43 9.02
C ASP A 26 -9.81 -6.03 8.21
N LYS A 27 -9.78 -4.88 7.51
CA LYS A 27 -10.82 -4.52 6.53
C LYS A 27 -10.90 -5.55 5.40
N VAL A 28 -9.76 -5.97 4.86
CA VAL A 28 -9.70 -7.00 3.80
C VAL A 28 -10.23 -8.34 4.33
N ARG A 29 -9.86 -8.74 5.55
CA ARG A 29 -10.40 -9.96 6.18
C ARG A 29 -11.89 -9.86 6.47
N ALA A 30 -12.37 -8.75 7.01
CA ALA A 30 -13.78 -8.53 7.28
C ALA A 30 -14.63 -8.60 6.00
N SER A 31 -14.07 -8.15 4.87
CA SER A 31 -14.73 -8.18 3.55
C SER A 31 -14.99 -9.59 2.99
N SER A 32 -14.36 -10.64 3.56
CA SER A 32 -14.57 -12.02 3.12
C SER A 32 -15.79 -12.70 3.75
N THR A 33 -16.41 -12.07 4.75
CA THR A 33 -17.54 -12.64 5.52
C THR A 33 -18.80 -12.85 4.66
N CYS A 34 -19.32 -11.79 4.04
CA CYS A 34 -20.47 -11.87 3.14
C CYS A 34 -20.46 -10.74 2.08
N LYS A 35 -21.38 -10.82 1.11
CA LYS A 35 -21.46 -9.83 0.00
C LYS A 35 -21.62 -8.39 0.50
N ASN A 36 -22.42 -8.16 1.54
CA ASN A 36 -22.67 -6.81 2.06
C ASN A 36 -21.39 -6.20 2.69
N TRP A 37 -20.65 -7.00 3.47
CA TRP A 37 -19.37 -6.59 4.05
C TRP A 37 -18.29 -6.38 2.99
N ARG A 38 -18.32 -7.15 1.89
CA ARG A 38 -17.45 -6.92 0.74
C ARG A 38 -17.70 -5.56 0.07
N LEU A 39 -18.96 -5.17 -0.07
CA LEU A 39 -19.32 -3.87 -0.64
C LEU A 39 -18.83 -2.71 0.23
N ALA A 40 -18.86 -2.86 1.56
CA ALA A 40 -18.32 -1.86 2.48
C ALA A 40 -16.82 -1.58 2.26
N LEU A 41 -16.03 -2.61 1.92
CA LEU A 41 -14.61 -2.41 1.61
C LEU A 41 -14.40 -1.47 0.40
N SER A 42 -15.32 -1.44 -0.58
CA SER A 42 -15.17 -0.62 -1.78
C SER A 42 -15.21 0.90 -1.51
N HIS A 43 -15.74 1.31 -0.36
CA HIS A 43 -15.93 2.70 0.03
C HIS A 43 -14.59 3.46 0.10
N PRO A 44 -14.45 4.67 -0.48
CA PRO A 44 -13.17 5.38 -0.53
C PRO A 44 -12.50 5.63 0.83
N ARG A 45 -13.30 5.85 1.88
CA ARG A 45 -12.81 6.00 3.27
C ARG A 45 -11.97 4.81 3.75
N CYS A 46 -12.22 3.60 3.25
CA CYS A 46 -11.48 2.40 3.61
C CYS A 46 -10.02 2.43 3.11
N TRP A 47 -9.75 3.20 2.06
CA TRP A 47 -8.50 3.22 1.29
C TRP A 47 -7.71 4.54 1.41
N ARG A 48 -8.16 5.51 2.21
CA ARG A 48 -7.47 6.81 2.32
C ARG A 48 -6.05 6.69 2.87
N ASN A 49 -5.82 5.71 3.76
CA ASN A 49 -4.55 5.45 4.43
C ASN A 49 -4.17 3.99 4.19
N VAL A 50 -3.12 3.73 3.40
CA VAL A 50 -2.63 2.37 3.14
C VAL A 50 -1.13 2.30 3.35
N HIS A 51 -0.72 1.23 4.01
CA HIS A 51 0.69 0.89 4.21
C HIS A 51 1.03 -0.33 3.36
N PHE A 52 1.85 -0.12 2.33
CA PHE A 52 2.37 -1.17 1.47
C PHE A 52 3.62 -1.78 2.12
N VAL A 53 3.71 -3.10 2.10
CA VAL A 53 4.86 -3.85 2.63
C VAL A 53 5.35 -4.75 1.51
N ILE A 54 6.54 -4.48 1.00
CA ILE A 54 7.21 -5.25 -0.04
C ILE A 54 8.38 -5.97 0.62
N LYS A 55 8.40 -7.29 0.54
CA LYS A 55 9.45 -8.14 1.12
C LYS A 55 10.01 -9.10 0.06
N PRO A 56 11.27 -9.53 0.20
CA PRO A 56 11.89 -10.52 -0.68
C PRO A 56 11.05 -11.80 -0.79
N SER A 57 11.07 -12.40 -1.97
CA SER A 57 10.14 -13.45 -2.41
C SER A 57 10.26 -14.80 -1.69
N ASP A 58 11.19 -14.97 -0.75
CA ASP A 58 11.50 -16.28 -0.18
C ASP A 58 10.38 -16.92 0.66
N LYS A 59 9.33 -16.18 1.06
CA LYS A 59 8.29 -16.75 1.96
C LYS A 59 6.82 -16.43 1.74
N SER A 60 6.39 -15.56 0.81
CA SER A 60 4.93 -15.38 0.61
C SER A 60 4.55 -14.57 -0.63
N ASN A 61 3.30 -14.75 -1.05
CA ASN A 61 2.46 -13.97 -1.99
C ASN A 61 2.35 -12.46 -1.67
N ASN A 62 3.40 -11.83 -1.14
CA ASN A 62 3.40 -10.47 -0.62
C ASN A 62 3.43 -9.43 -1.74
N ILE A 63 4.16 -9.70 -2.82
CA ILE A 63 4.21 -8.84 -4.00
C ILE A 63 2.84 -8.76 -4.67
N ASP A 64 2.19 -9.89 -4.96
CA ASP A 64 0.88 -9.86 -5.62
C ASP A 64 -0.20 -9.26 -4.72
N ARG A 65 -0.11 -9.46 -3.39
CA ARG A 65 -0.94 -8.72 -2.44
C ARG A 65 -0.71 -7.23 -2.54
N THR A 66 0.53 -6.78 -2.67
CA THR A 66 0.86 -5.35 -2.83
C THR A 66 0.26 -4.81 -4.12
N ARG A 67 0.42 -5.51 -5.25
CA ARG A 67 -0.21 -5.12 -6.52
C ARG A 67 -1.72 -4.99 -6.43
N TYR A 68 -2.37 -6.01 -5.86
CA TYR A 68 -3.82 -5.97 -5.64
C TYR A 68 -4.25 -4.76 -4.80
N LEU A 69 -3.50 -4.45 -3.74
CA LEU A 69 -3.76 -3.28 -2.91
C LEU A 69 -3.61 -1.99 -3.70
N VAL A 70 -2.57 -1.88 -4.53
CA VAL A 70 -2.36 -0.72 -5.40
C VAL A 70 -3.51 -0.58 -6.38
N ASP A 71 -3.91 -1.64 -7.08
CA ASP A 71 -5.03 -1.60 -8.03
C ASP A 71 -6.34 -1.10 -7.38
N CYS A 72 -6.60 -1.51 -6.13
CA CYS A 72 -7.79 -1.11 -5.40
C CYS A 72 -7.73 0.32 -4.83
N ALA A 73 -6.53 0.75 -4.41
CA ALA A 73 -6.33 1.92 -3.59
C ALA A 73 -5.79 3.13 -4.37
N ALA A 74 -5.07 2.91 -5.48
CA ALA A 74 -4.22 3.90 -6.13
C ALA A 74 -4.90 5.27 -6.27
N ARG A 75 -6.13 5.30 -6.81
CA ARG A 75 -6.89 6.54 -7.07
C ARG A 75 -7.67 7.10 -5.86
N LYS A 76 -7.76 6.34 -4.77
CA LYS A 76 -8.56 6.67 -3.56
C LYS A 76 -7.68 7.11 -2.38
N LEU A 77 -6.37 6.98 -2.52
CA LEU A 77 -5.41 7.25 -1.46
C LEU A 77 -5.23 8.74 -1.21
N HIS A 78 -5.09 9.09 0.06
CA HIS A 78 -4.63 10.41 0.49
C HIS A 78 -3.26 10.31 1.15
N TYR A 79 -2.99 9.21 1.85
CA TYR A 79 -1.75 8.97 2.57
C TYR A 79 -1.27 7.55 2.28
N ALA A 80 -0.09 7.45 1.71
CA ALA A 80 0.55 6.18 1.39
C ALA A 80 1.90 6.09 2.11
N SER A 81 2.23 4.89 2.57
CA SER A 81 3.55 4.58 3.10
C SER A 81 4.01 3.25 2.53
N VAL A 82 5.21 3.19 1.97
CA VAL A 82 5.79 1.98 1.38
C VAL A 82 6.98 1.55 2.22
N THR A 83 6.90 0.36 2.81
CA THR A 83 8.04 -0.30 3.44
C THR A 83 8.60 -1.34 2.49
N PHE A 84 9.90 -1.30 2.21
CA PHE A 84 10.57 -2.21 1.28
C PHE A 84 12.02 -2.47 1.68
N ASP A 85 12.60 -3.57 1.23
CA ASP A 85 14.03 -3.81 1.39
C ASP A 85 14.81 -3.07 0.29
N SER A 86 15.62 -2.08 0.68
CA SER A 86 16.41 -1.29 -0.29
C SER A 86 17.63 -2.03 -0.83
N MET A 87 18.01 -3.16 -0.22
CA MET A 87 19.13 -3.99 -0.68
C MET A 87 18.67 -5.08 -1.67
N ASP A 88 17.36 -5.28 -1.81
CA ASP A 88 16.77 -6.27 -2.71
C ASP A 88 16.26 -5.61 -3.99
N VAL A 89 16.81 -6.02 -5.13
CA VAL A 89 16.48 -5.44 -6.45
C VAL A 89 15.01 -5.62 -6.83
N VAL A 90 14.39 -6.74 -6.44
CA VAL A 90 12.98 -7.03 -6.72
C VAL A 90 12.09 -6.11 -5.91
N CYS A 91 12.44 -5.88 -4.64
CA CYS A 91 11.73 -4.97 -3.75
C CYS A 91 11.80 -3.52 -4.23
N VAL A 92 12.97 -3.08 -4.71
CA VAL A 92 13.15 -1.74 -5.29
C VAL A 92 12.34 -1.59 -6.58
N GLN A 93 12.37 -2.59 -7.46
CA GLN A 93 11.61 -2.55 -8.71
C GLN A 93 10.10 -2.53 -8.45
N GLU A 94 9.60 -3.36 -7.55
CA GLU A 94 8.18 -3.36 -7.19
C GLU A 94 7.78 -2.04 -6.54
N THR A 95 8.64 -1.45 -5.70
CA THR A 95 8.40 -0.11 -5.13
C THR A 95 8.26 0.93 -6.24
N SER A 96 9.10 0.89 -7.27
CA SER A 96 8.97 1.77 -8.44
C SER A 96 7.59 1.63 -9.12
N ASN A 97 7.10 0.40 -9.30
CA ASN A 97 5.79 0.13 -9.91
C ASN A 97 4.63 0.70 -9.05
N VAL A 98 4.75 0.56 -7.72
CA VAL A 98 3.79 1.17 -6.79
C VAL A 98 3.79 2.69 -6.94
N VAL A 99 4.97 3.32 -6.97
CA VAL A 99 5.10 4.78 -7.08
C VAL A 99 4.53 5.29 -8.40
N GLU A 100 4.83 4.60 -9.51
CA GLU A 100 4.27 4.93 -10.82
C GLU A 100 2.73 4.90 -10.80
N SER A 101 2.15 3.84 -10.23
CA SER A 101 0.69 3.73 -10.08
C SER A 101 0.07 4.80 -9.17
N LEU A 102 0.81 5.24 -8.15
CA LEU A 102 0.39 6.31 -7.24
C LEU A 102 0.59 7.71 -7.85
N SER A 103 1.47 7.87 -8.83
CA SER A 103 1.73 9.16 -9.48
C SER A 103 0.51 9.69 -10.26
N GLU A 104 -0.35 8.78 -10.73
CA GLU A 104 -1.62 9.13 -11.38
C GLU A 104 -2.69 9.67 -10.41
N ASN A 105 -2.45 9.60 -9.09
CA ASN A 105 -3.43 9.98 -8.09
C ASN A 105 -3.35 11.45 -7.69
N SER A 106 -4.30 12.25 -8.16
CA SER A 106 -4.44 13.67 -7.80
C SER A 106 -4.90 13.93 -6.36
N ASN A 107 -5.37 12.91 -5.62
CA ASN A 107 -5.81 13.04 -4.22
C ASN A 107 -4.70 12.73 -3.22
N LEU A 108 -3.54 12.24 -3.67
CA LEU A 108 -2.43 11.86 -2.81
C LEU A 108 -1.83 13.12 -2.16
N ARG A 109 -1.84 13.16 -0.83
CA ARG A 109 -1.33 14.28 -0.03
C ARG A 109 0.03 14.00 0.59
N ARG A 110 0.31 12.73 0.92
CA ARG A 110 1.61 12.32 1.45
C ARG A 110 1.98 10.93 0.97
N LEU A 111 3.25 10.77 0.62
CA LEU A 111 3.88 9.49 0.33
C LEU A 111 5.15 9.38 1.18
N PHE A 112 5.28 8.29 1.94
CA PHE A 112 6.45 8.02 2.76
C PHE A 112 7.13 6.72 2.33
N PHE A 113 8.45 6.74 2.25
CA PHE A 113 9.26 5.55 2.02
C PHE A 113 9.96 5.15 3.31
N LYS A 114 9.85 3.88 3.67
CA LYS A 114 10.50 3.30 4.84
C LYS A 114 11.32 2.07 4.41
N PRO A 115 12.61 2.24 4.12
CA PRO A 115 13.46 1.08 3.89
C PRO A 115 13.53 0.21 5.17
N SER A 116 13.32 -1.11 5.05
CA SER A 116 13.35 -2.06 6.17
C SER A 116 14.77 -2.47 6.55
N ASN A 117 15.62 -2.63 5.55
CA ASN A 117 17.05 -2.90 5.68
C ASN A 117 17.81 -1.78 4.97
N CYS A 118 18.31 -0.82 5.73
CA CYS A 118 19.31 0.12 5.24
C CYS A 118 20.69 -0.38 5.63
N SER A 119 21.52 -0.70 4.64
CA SER A 119 22.96 -0.74 4.84
C SER A 119 23.51 0.66 4.56
N LEU A 120 24.08 1.31 5.57
CA LEU A 120 25.06 2.39 5.38
C LEU A 120 26.49 1.84 5.29
N VAL A 121 26.64 0.52 5.10
CA VAL A 121 27.96 -0.07 4.88
C VAL A 121 28.32 0.20 3.44
N CYS A 122 29.33 1.02 3.20
CA CYS A 122 30.02 1.12 1.91
C CYS A 122 30.75 -0.21 1.67
N PRO A 123 30.25 -1.13 0.83
CA PRO A 123 31.06 -2.25 0.41
C PRO A 123 31.90 -1.70 -0.74
N GLY A 124 33.17 -1.42 -0.48
CA GLY A 124 34.12 -1.23 -1.57
C GLY A 124 34.06 -2.45 -2.48
N GLU A 125 33.41 -2.29 -3.64
CA GLU A 125 34.02 -2.42 -4.96
C GLU A 125 33.12 -1.67 -5.97
N GLN A 126 33.65 -0.54 -6.44
CA GLN A 126 33.38 0.17 -7.70
C GLN A 126 32.67 -0.75 -8.73
N ASP A 127 31.43 -0.54 -9.16
CA ASP A 127 31.19 0.28 -10.37
C ASP A 127 29.69 0.54 -10.70
N ASP A 128 28.71 0.03 -9.93
CA ASP A 128 27.27 0.19 -10.29
C ASP A 128 26.47 1.14 -9.38
N TRP A 129 27.07 1.68 -8.32
CA TRP A 129 26.43 2.63 -7.39
C TRP A 129 25.78 3.86 -8.05
N PRO A 130 26.40 4.50 -9.07
CA PRO A 130 25.80 5.67 -9.71
C PRO A 130 24.40 5.38 -10.25
N LYS A 131 24.15 4.20 -10.82
CA LYS A 131 22.86 3.86 -11.43
C LYS A 131 21.75 3.68 -10.39
N TYR A 132 22.04 3.02 -9.27
CA TYR A 132 21.03 2.77 -8.23
C TYR A 132 20.68 4.04 -7.45
N VAL A 133 21.68 4.85 -7.14
CA VAL A 133 21.50 6.15 -6.49
C VAL A 133 20.80 7.12 -7.41
N GLU A 134 21.18 7.18 -8.69
CA GLU A 134 20.48 8.00 -9.67
C GLU A 134 19.03 7.54 -9.85
N ARG A 135 18.72 6.23 -9.76
CA ARG A 135 17.34 5.73 -9.81
C ARG A 135 16.54 6.11 -8.56
N PHE A 136 17.16 6.09 -7.38
CA PHE A 136 16.53 6.54 -6.13
C PHE A 136 16.30 8.06 -6.09
N PHE A 137 17.28 8.85 -6.54
CA PHE A 137 17.11 10.30 -6.67
C PHE A 137 16.14 10.66 -7.80
N ARG A 138 16.11 9.92 -8.91
CA ARG A 138 15.06 10.06 -9.93
C ARG A 138 13.68 9.71 -9.39
N LEU A 139 13.56 8.77 -8.45
CA LEU A 139 12.30 8.49 -7.76
C LEU A 139 11.91 9.62 -6.79
N SER A 140 12.88 10.33 -6.19
CA SER A 140 12.58 11.57 -5.44
C SER A 140 12.23 12.73 -6.37
N ASP A 141 12.83 12.79 -7.57
CA ASP A 141 12.56 13.82 -8.58
C ASP A 141 11.24 13.59 -9.31
N THR A 142 10.80 12.34 -9.55
CA THR A 142 9.44 12.07 -10.02
C THR A 142 8.41 12.41 -8.93
N CYS A 143 8.77 12.29 -7.66
CA CYS A 143 7.98 12.82 -6.54
C CYS A 143 8.06 14.35 -6.42
N SER A 144 8.98 15.06 -7.09
CA SER A 144 9.02 16.54 -7.05
C SER A 144 7.85 17.20 -7.80
N HIS A 145 7.08 16.42 -8.57
CA HIS A 145 5.77 16.84 -9.08
C HIS A 145 4.64 16.76 -8.04
N LEU A 146 4.84 16.05 -6.92
CA LEU A 146 4.00 16.13 -5.73
C LEU A 146 4.60 17.21 -4.83
N LYS A 147 4.15 18.46 -5.03
CA LYS A 147 4.51 19.60 -4.18
C LYS A 147 4.36 19.21 -2.70
N CYS A 148 5.49 19.19 -1.99
CA CYS A 148 5.54 19.33 -0.53
C CYS A 148 4.77 20.57 -0.08
#